data_AF-A0A923RPZ9-F1
#
_entry.id   AF-A0A923RPZ9-F1
#
_cell.length_a   1.000
_cell.length_b   1.000
_cell.length_c   1.000
_cell.angle_alpha   90.00
_cell.angle_beta   90.00
_cell.angle_gamma   90.00
#
_symmetry.space_group_name_H-M   'P 1'
#
loop_
_entity.id
_entity.type
_entity.pdbx_description
1 polymer ?
#
loop_
_entity_poly.entity_id
_entity_poly.type
_entity_poly.pdbx_seq_one_letter_code
_entity_poly.pdbx_strand_id
1 'polypeptide(L)'
;MSAYKRFVSYIYGYDQGEKRENTGFVKVNARGGECKIWVHVRGFYTHHQKPYRVYAFRPARERLEGQYLGELESRNGALEWNGVTDTDSLMGGFSLEESRGIYIQGEDKIYAAEWDDYPVDVNRFVSREESARQERMEALEGTDVADTVDTETDTRTGYPESQETLGEIRAAEVGKEYGAEQEASGPADVRAGQWHYLEEHFPVMRYQDGAGGTISSIRLGNRDLSRIPRDKWELGNNSFLLHGFYQHRHLLLLRRETPEEISYYLGVPGIYNEKEQMLASMFGFREFRRMKEPEQREGIGGYWCREVK
;
A
#
# COMPACT_ATOMS: atom_id res chain seq x y z
N MET A 1 16.49 -16.02 17.54
CA MET A 1 17.22 -16.62 16.40
C MET A 1 17.10 -15.64 15.25
N SER A 2 18.18 -14.96 14.87
CA SER A 2 18.15 -13.94 13.82
C SER A 2 17.78 -14.59 12.49
N ALA A 3 16.65 -14.20 11.89
CA ALA A 3 16.18 -14.77 10.64
C ALA A 3 17.19 -14.49 9.51
N TYR A 4 17.53 -15.53 8.74
CA TYR A 4 18.38 -15.39 7.55
C TYR A 4 17.51 -15.06 6.35
N LYS A 5 17.75 -13.91 5.69
CA LYS A 5 16.98 -13.46 4.53
C LYS A 5 17.93 -13.00 3.42
N ARG A 6 17.92 -13.68 2.27
CA ARG A 6 18.71 -13.31 1.08
C ARG A 6 17.84 -13.38 -0.16
N PHE A 7 17.80 -12.31 -0.92
CA PHE A 7 17.04 -12.26 -2.17
C PHE A 7 17.59 -11.15 -3.09
N VAL A 8 17.08 -11.15 -4.33
CA VAL A 8 17.40 -10.16 -5.35
C VAL A 8 16.09 -9.62 -5.90
N SER A 9 15.95 -8.30 -5.96
CA SER A 9 14.84 -7.62 -6.63
C SER A 9 15.37 -6.83 -7.81
N TYR A 10 14.53 -6.64 -8.83
CA TYR A 10 14.90 -5.87 -10.01
C TYR A 10 14.44 -4.41 -9.88
N ILE A 11 15.28 -3.50 -10.37
CA ILE A 11 15.02 -2.06 -10.39
C ILE A 11 14.41 -1.70 -11.73
N TYR A 12 13.35 -0.92 -11.69
CA TYR A 12 12.67 -0.40 -12.87
C TYR A 12 12.65 1.12 -12.84
N GLY A 13 12.78 1.75 -14.01
CA GLY A 13 12.52 3.17 -14.16
C GLY A 13 11.03 3.47 -14.11
N TYR A 14 10.67 4.65 -13.62
CA TYR A 14 9.31 5.14 -13.61
C TYR A 14 9.23 6.47 -14.36
N ASP A 15 8.23 6.57 -15.22
CA ASP A 15 7.93 7.75 -16.03
C ASP A 15 6.43 8.03 -15.89
N GLN A 16 6.09 9.23 -15.41
CA GLN A 16 4.72 9.60 -15.05
C GLN A 16 4.00 8.60 -14.10
N GLY A 17 4.76 7.97 -13.20
CA GLY A 17 4.26 6.93 -12.29
C GLY A 17 4.16 5.53 -12.89
N GLU A 18 4.44 5.36 -14.19
CA GLU A 18 4.40 4.07 -14.86
C GLU A 18 5.75 3.36 -14.81
N LYS A 19 5.75 2.12 -14.31
CA LYS A 19 6.91 1.23 -14.32
C LYS A 19 7.29 0.87 -15.76
N ARG A 20 8.48 1.28 -16.18
CA ARG A 20 9.10 1.08 -17.50
C ARG A 20 10.06 -0.13 -17.48
N GLU A 21 11.16 -0.05 -18.23
CA GLU A 21 12.14 -1.11 -18.40
C GLU A 21 12.94 -1.42 -17.11
N ASN A 22 13.48 -2.64 -17.07
CA ASN A 22 14.42 -3.05 -16.04
C ASN A 22 15.76 -2.37 -16.26
N THR A 23 16.22 -1.63 -15.26
CA THR A 23 17.45 -0.85 -15.31
C THR A 23 18.52 -1.39 -14.36
N GLY A 24 18.23 -2.38 -13.53
CA GLY A 24 19.16 -2.81 -12.51
C GLY A 24 18.64 -3.85 -11.53
N PHE A 25 19.36 -4.00 -10.43
CA PHE A 25 18.98 -4.91 -9.35
C PHE A 25 19.38 -4.38 -7.98
N VAL A 26 18.68 -4.87 -6.97
CA VAL A 26 19.04 -4.77 -5.55
C VAL A 26 19.30 -6.17 -5.04
N LYS A 27 20.44 -6.39 -4.38
CA LYS A 27 20.71 -7.62 -3.62
C LYS A 27 20.65 -7.29 -2.14
N VAL A 28 19.94 -8.10 -1.38
CA VAL A 28 19.85 -7.98 0.07
C VAL A 28 20.32 -9.28 0.70
N ASN A 29 21.16 -9.15 1.72
CA ASN A 29 21.66 -10.27 2.50
C ASN A 29 21.64 -9.89 3.99
N ALA A 30 20.67 -10.44 4.70
CA ALA A 30 20.46 -10.25 6.12
C ALA A 30 20.82 -11.51 6.90
N ARG A 31 21.74 -11.37 7.85
CA ARG A 31 22.21 -12.46 8.70
C ARG A 31 22.74 -11.91 10.02
N GLY A 32 22.28 -12.49 11.13
CA GLY A 32 22.86 -12.21 12.45
C GLY A 32 22.68 -10.76 12.92
N GLY A 33 21.57 -10.10 12.54
CA GLY A 33 21.32 -8.69 12.86
C GLY A 33 21.90 -7.70 11.83
N GLU A 34 22.82 -8.13 10.97
CA GLU A 34 23.35 -7.29 9.90
C GLU A 34 22.56 -7.48 8.60
N CYS A 35 22.22 -6.37 7.93
CA CYS A 35 21.61 -6.30 6.61
C CYS A 35 22.56 -5.61 5.63
N LYS A 36 23.04 -6.37 4.64
CA LYS A 36 23.88 -5.86 3.54
C LYS A 36 23.01 -5.62 2.32
N ILE A 37 23.02 -4.41 1.79
CA ILE A 37 22.23 -4.01 0.63
C ILE A 37 23.18 -3.51 -0.46
N TRP A 38 23.05 -4.08 -1.65
CA TRP A 38 23.78 -3.65 -2.85
C TRP A 38 22.78 -3.27 -3.93
N VAL A 39 22.82 -2.00 -4.32
CA VAL A 39 22.02 -1.41 -5.40
C VAL A 39 22.94 -1.22 -6.61
N HIS A 40 22.50 -1.69 -7.76
CA HIS A 40 23.19 -1.52 -9.04
C HIS A 40 22.20 -1.10 -10.11
N VAL A 41 22.39 0.08 -10.70
CA VAL A 41 21.59 0.63 -11.79
C VAL A 41 22.48 0.86 -13.00
N ARG A 42 22.04 0.42 -14.18
CA ARG A 42 22.72 0.69 -15.45
C ARG A 42 22.66 2.18 -15.76
N GLY A 43 23.79 2.75 -16.17
CA GLY A 43 23.89 4.14 -16.57
C GLY A 43 25.07 4.85 -15.94
N PHE A 44 25.17 6.13 -16.24
CA PHE A 44 26.22 7.02 -15.76
C PHE A 44 25.63 8.40 -15.53
N TYR A 45 26.25 9.19 -14.66
CA TYR A 45 25.88 10.58 -14.49
C TYR A 45 26.28 11.40 -15.71
N THR A 46 25.37 12.24 -16.18
CA THR A 46 25.73 13.32 -17.12
C THR A 46 26.46 14.43 -16.37
N HIS A 47 27.19 15.29 -17.11
CA HIS A 47 27.98 16.36 -16.50
C HIS A 47 27.08 17.26 -15.63
N HIS A 48 27.52 17.53 -14.39
CA HIS A 48 26.79 18.30 -13.36
C HIS A 48 25.50 17.69 -12.80
N GLN A 49 25.18 16.43 -13.10
CA GLN A 49 24.03 15.75 -12.50
C GLN A 49 24.27 15.47 -11.01
N LYS A 50 23.26 15.75 -10.16
CA LYS A 50 23.33 15.39 -8.74
C LYS A 50 23.26 13.86 -8.55
N PRO A 51 23.96 13.31 -7.54
CA PRO A 51 23.83 11.90 -7.20
C PRO A 51 22.39 11.52 -6.88
N TYR A 52 22.01 10.31 -7.28
CA TYR A 52 20.68 9.79 -7.00
C TYR A 52 20.63 9.31 -5.56
N ARG A 53 19.60 9.73 -4.83
CA ARG A 53 19.40 9.35 -3.43
C ARG A 53 18.66 8.01 -3.37
N VAL A 54 19.16 7.10 -2.56
CA VAL A 54 18.63 5.76 -2.35
C VAL A 54 17.92 5.71 -1.00
N TYR A 55 16.72 5.14 -0.99
CA TYR A 55 15.89 4.99 0.20
C TYR A 55 15.36 3.56 0.29
N ALA A 56 15.30 3.00 1.50
CA ALA A 56 14.34 1.94 1.77
C ALA A 56 12.98 2.60 1.96
N PHE A 57 11.88 1.99 1.53
CA PHE A 57 10.55 2.50 1.84
C PHE A 57 9.65 1.46 2.50
N ARG A 58 8.70 1.95 3.29
CA ARG A 58 7.57 1.18 3.81
C ARG A 58 6.25 1.92 3.55
N PRO A 59 5.12 1.20 3.44
CA PRO A 59 3.80 1.83 3.43
C PRO A 59 3.52 2.50 4.77
N ALA A 60 3.00 3.73 4.74
CA ALA A 60 2.58 4.47 5.92
C ALA A 60 1.30 5.26 5.62
N ARG A 61 0.15 4.75 6.09
CA ARG A 61 -1.19 5.29 5.78
C ARG A 61 -1.36 5.44 4.25
N GLU A 62 -1.42 6.68 3.77
CA GLU A 62 -1.65 7.01 2.35
C GLU A 62 -0.36 7.34 1.57
N ARG A 63 0.82 7.23 2.21
CA ARG A 63 2.13 7.55 1.60
C ARG A 63 3.11 6.39 1.68
N LEU A 64 4.20 6.51 0.93
CA LEU A 64 5.37 5.67 1.07
C LEU A 64 6.41 6.45 1.86
N GLU A 65 6.68 6.02 3.09
CA GLU A 65 7.68 6.64 3.92
C GLU A 65 9.07 6.09 3.54
N GLY A 66 9.97 6.98 3.13
CA GLY A 66 11.32 6.65 2.71
C GLY A 66 12.38 6.92 3.78
N GLN A 67 13.09 5.87 4.20
CA GLN A 67 14.30 5.98 5.01
C GLN A 67 15.53 6.08 4.12
N TYR A 68 16.28 7.18 4.25
CA TYR A 68 17.50 7.42 3.46
C TYR A 68 18.58 6.40 3.79
N LEU A 69 19.21 5.85 2.74
CA LEU A 69 20.29 4.87 2.83
C LEU A 69 21.63 5.44 2.36
N GLY A 70 21.61 6.30 1.34
CA GLY A 70 22.82 6.91 0.79
C GLY A 70 22.62 7.41 -0.64
N GLU A 71 23.73 7.65 -1.33
CA GLU A 71 23.76 8.13 -2.72
C GLU A 71 24.41 7.11 -3.64
N LEU A 72 23.89 6.97 -4.86
CA LEU A 72 24.54 6.17 -5.89
C LEU A 72 25.83 6.87 -6.35
N GLU A 73 26.86 6.07 -6.57
CA GLU A 73 28.15 6.51 -7.09
C GLU A 73 28.37 5.90 -8.48
N SER A 74 28.96 6.68 -9.39
CA SER A 74 29.36 6.15 -10.69
C SER A 74 30.61 5.27 -10.55
N ARG A 75 30.47 3.98 -10.86
CA ARG A 75 31.55 2.99 -10.82
C ARG A 75 31.47 2.09 -12.04
N ASN A 76 32.54 2.04 -12.84
CA ASN A 76 32.68 1.11 -13.97
C ASN A 76 31.51 1.14 -15.00
N GLY A 77 30.91 2.31 -15.25
CA GLY A 77 29.79 2.44 -16.19
C GLY A 77 28.42 2.03 -15.64
N ALA A 78 28.31 1.89 -14.32
CA ALA A 78 27.07 1.71 -13.59
C ALA A 78 26.98 2.70 -12.42
N LEU A 79 25.76 2.92 -11.94
CA LEU A 79 25.49 3.64 -10.70
C LEU A 79 25.28 2.62 -9.59
N GLU A 80 26.11 2.67 -8.55
CA GLU A 80 26.11 1.68 -7.48
C GLU A 80 26.02 2.32 -6.10
N TRP A 81 25.34 1.64 -5.18
CA TRP A 81 25.45 1.91 -3.75
C TRP A 81 25.54 0.59 -2.98
N ASN A 82 26.44 0.55 -2.01
CA ASN A 82 26.68 -0.61 -1.15
C ASN A 82 26.68 -0.16 0.31
N GLY A 83 25.81 -0.73 1.13
CA GLY A 83 25.68 -0.38 2.53
C GLY A 83 25.47 -1.59 3.44
N VAL A 84 25.85 -1.42 4.71
CA VAL A 84 25.57 -2.36 5.79
C VAL A 84 24.80 -1.62 6.86
N THR A 85 23.74 -2.23 7.38
CA THR A 85 22.90 -1.66 8.42
C THR A 85 22.32 -2.75 9.32
N ASP A 86 21.56 -2.37 10.34
CA ASP A 86 20.89 -3.31 11.24
C ASP A 86 19.58 -3.83 10.61
N THR A 87 19.26 -5.11 10.77
CA THR A 87 18.03 -5.71 10.23
C THR A 87 16.77 -5.16 10.86
N ASP A 88 16.84 -4.76 12.11
CA ASP A 88 15.69 -4.28 12.89
C ASP A 88 15.54 -2.76 12.77
N SER A 89 16.57 -2.08 12.25
CA SER A 89 16.57 -0.64 12.02
C SER A 89 17.50 -0.24 10.85
N LEU A 90 16.94 -0.22 9.64
CA LEU A 90 17.64 0.22 8.43
C LEU A 90 18.02 1.69 8.56
N MET A 91 19.29 1.98 8.78
CA MET A 91 19.88 3.33 8.91
C MET A 91 19.14 4.23 9.92
N GLY A 92 18.65 3.64 11.03
CA GLY A 92 17.93 4.37 12.07
C GLY A 92 16.43 4.61 11.78
N GLY A 93 15.89 3.96 10.75
CA GLY A 93 14.48 4.02 10.39
C GLY A 93 13.68 2.83 10.91
N PHE A 94 13.20 2.00 9.98
CA PHE A 94 12.35 0.84 10.23
C PHE A 94 13.08 -0.46 9.88
N SER A 95 12.51 -1.60 10.28
CA SER A 95 13.10 -2.91 10.06
C SER A 95 13.03 -3.38 8.60
N LEU A 96 13.88 -4.35 8.26
CA LEU A 96 13.87 -5.05 7.00
C LEU A 96 12.55 -5.78 6.70
N GLU A 97 11.80 -6.16 7.74
CA GLU A 97 10.51 -6.83 7.59
C GLU A 97 9.37 -5.85 7.24
N GLU A 98 9.49 -4.61 7.71
CA GLU A 98 8.56 -3.53 7.39
C GLU A 98 8.79 -2.95 6.00
N SER A 99 10.02 -3.03 5.49
CA SER A 99 10.36 -2.51 4.17
C SER A 99 9.63 -3.26 3.04
N ARG A 100 9.31 -2.54 1.98
CA ARG A 100 8.67 -3.07 0.76
C ARG A 100 9.41 -2.75 -0.52
N GLY A 101 10.50 -2.00 -0.43
CA GLY A 101 11.26 -1.60 -1.60
C GLY A 101 12.46 -0.74 -1.35
N ILE A 102 13.21 -0.58 -2.43
CA ILE A 102 14.17 0.49 -2.59
C ILE A 102 13.58 1.51 -3.56
N TYR A 103 13.59 2.78 -3.17
CA TYR A 103 13.24 3.93 -4.00
C TYR A 103 14.52 4.71 -4.32
N ILE A 104 14.67 5.13 -5.56
CA ILE A 104 15.83 5.87 -6.03
C ILE A 104 15.33 7.15 -6.69
N GLN A 105 15.72 8.29 -6.11
CA GLN A 105 15.31 9.62 -6.54
C GLN A 105 16.49 10.31 -7.24
N GLY A 106 16.35 10.55 -8.54
CA GLY A 106 17.15 11.52 -9.28
C GLY A 106 16.43 12.87 -9.41
N GLU A 107 16.99 13.78 -10.19
CA GLU A 107 16.37 15.09 -10.48
C GLU A 107 15.08 14.93 -11.30
N ASP A 108 15.15 14.22 -12.42
CA ASP A 108 13.99 14.00 -13.33
C ASP A 108 13.63 12.52 -13.49
N LYS A 109 14.30 11.63 -12.75
CA LYS A 109 14.14 10.18 -12.91
C LYS A 109 13.87 9.53 -11.57
N ILE A 110 12.86 8.66 -11.57
CA ILE A 110 12.52 7.83 -10.43
C ILE A 110 12.80 6.39 -10.82
N TYR A 111 13.39 5.64 -9.90
CA TYR A 111 13.48 4.18 -10.01
C TYR A 111 12.99 3.53 -8.73
N ALA A 112 12.45 2.33 -8.85
CA ALA A 112 12.09 1.55 -7.69
C ALA A 112 12.31 0.05 -7.91
N ALA A 113 12.60 -0.64 -6.82
CA ALA A 113 12.57 -2.10 -6.72
C ALA A 113 11.61 -2.49 -5.61
N GLU A 114 10.67 -3.37 -5.91
CA GLU A 114 9.63 -3.83 -5.00
C GLU A 114 9.98 -5.22 -4.45
N TRP A 115 9.46 -5.53 -3.27
CA TRP A 115 9.64 -6.81 -2.57
C TRP A 115 8.28 -7.48 -2.63
N ASP A 116 8.26 -8.80 -2.86
CA ASP A 116 7.04 -9.60 -2.84
C ASP A 116 5.92 -9.06 -3.77
N ASP A 117 6.32 -8.40 -4.86
CA ASP A 117 5.46 -7.72 -5.83
C ASP A 117 4.49 -6.69 -5.22
N TYR A 118 4.83 -6.07 -4.10
CA TYR A 118 3.99 -5.04 -3.47
C TYR A 118 3.72 -3.90 -4.47
N PRO A 119 2.45 -3.51 -4.74
CA PRO A 119 2.15 -2.41 -5.66
C PRO A 119 2.53 -1.07 -5.01
N VAL A 120 3.39 -0.31 -5.70
CA VAL A 120 3.96 0.93 -5.17
C VAL A 120 3.61 2.07 -6.12
N ASP A 121 2.82 3.01 -5.62
CA ASP A 121 2.61 4.29 -6.28
C ASP A 121 3.78 5.22 -5.95
N VAL A 122 4.76 5.24 -6.84
CA VAL A 122 6.00 6.03 -6.67
C VAL A 122 5.73 7.52 -6.48
N ASN A 123 4.58 8.03 -6.91
CA ASN A 123 4.22 9.44 -6.77
C ASN A 123 3.81 9.80 -5.33
N ARG A 124 3.56 8.80 -4.48
CA ARG A 124 3.21 9.00 -3.06
C ARG A 124 4.42 8.87 -2.13
N PHE A 125 5.63 8.88 -2.69
CA PHE A 125 6.85 8.80 -1.92
C PHE A 125 7.14 10.11 -1.17
N VAL A 126 7.40 9.99 0.13
CA VAL A 126 7.84 11.09 0.99
C VAL A 126 9.00 10.60 1.83
N SER A 127 10.13 11.31 1.81
CA SER A 127 11.24 10.95 2.69
C SER A 127 10.89 11.22 4.15
N ARG A 128 11.49 10.45 5.07
CA ARG A 128 11.31 10.66 6.51
C ARG A 128 11.81 12.03 6.96
N GLU A 129 12.83 12.57 6.29
CA GLU A 129 13.33 13.92 6.53
C GLU A 129 12.29 14.99 6.18
N GLU A 130 11.61 14.86 5.03
CA GLU A 130 10.53 15.74 4.61
C GLU A 130 9.32 15.63 5.54
N SER A 131 8.93 14.40 5.90
CA SER A 131 7.83 14.15 6.84
C SER A 131 8.09 14.84 8.19
N ALA A 132 9.29 14.68 8.74
CA ALA A 132 9.67 15.32 10.00
C ALA A 132 9.79 16.85 9.90
N ARG A 133 10.11 17.40 8.73
CA ARG A 133 10.12 18.86 8.50
C ARG A 133 8.70 19.41 8.46
N GLN A 134 7.79 18.74 7.77
CA GLN A 134 6.40 19.14 7.67
C GLN A 134 5.71 19.11 9.04
N GLU A 135 5.90 18.04 9.80
CA GLU A 135 5.39 17.92 11.18
C GLU A 135 5.92 19.03 12.11
N ARG A 136 7.20 19.41 11.96
CA ARG A 136 7.78 20.53 12.73
C ARG A 136 7.21 21.88 12.31
N MET A 137 6.91 22.07 11.02
CA MET A 137 6.35 23.31 10.49
C MET A 137 4.89 23.49 10.94
N GLU A 138 4.09 22.43 10.84
CA GLU A 138 2.71 22.39 11.34
C GLU A 138 2.65 22.63 12.86
N ALA A 139 3.61 22.11 13.63
CA ALA A 139 3.72 22.37 15.06
C ALA A 139 4.10 23.82 15.42
N LEU A 140 4.81 24.53 14.53
CA LEU A 140 5.17 25.95 14.70
C LEU A 140 4.03 26.89 14.25
N GLU A 141 3.24 26.49 13.24
CA GLU A 141 2.08 27.25 12.77
C GLU A 141 0.85 27.07 13.68
N GLY A 142 0.77 25.96 14.42
CA GLY A 142 -0.29 25.70 15.40
C GLY A 142 -0.20 26.52 16.71
N THR A 143 0.78 27.41 16.86
CA THR A 143 1.04 28.16 18.10
C THR A 143 0.70 29.66 18.06
N ASP A 144 0.06 30.19 17.02
CA ASP A 144 -0.34 31.61 16.97
C ASP A 144 -1.86 31.79 16.78
N VAL A 145 -2.66 31.59 17.84
CA VAL A 145 -3.77 32.48 18.23
C VAL A 145 -4.03 32.34 19.74
N ALA A 146 -3.53 33.32 20.51
CA ALA A 146 -4.17 34.00 21.64
C ALA A 146 -3.13 34.38 22.70
N ASP A 147 -2.52 35.55 22.51
CA ASP A 147 -1.97 36.32 23.62
C ASP A 147 -3.07 37.21 24.23
N THR A 148 -2.93 37.48 25.52
CA THR A 148 -3.75 38.26 26.46
C THR A 148 -4.99 37.51 26.97
N VAL A 149 -5.17 37.25 28.27
CA VAL A 149 -5.08 38.15 29.43
C VAL A 149 -4.86 37.34 30.73
N ASP A 150 -3.96 37.86 31.57
CA ASP A 150 -3.80 37.61 33.02
C ASP A 150 -5.10 37.24 33.76
N THR A 151 -5.04 36.25 34.65
CA THR A 151 -5.27 36.39 36.11
C THR A 151 -5.39 34.98 36.72
N GLU A 152 -4.32 34.50 37.37
CA GLU A 152 -4.41 33.42 38.35
C GLU A 152 -4.81 33.96 39.74
N THR A 153 -5.30 33.04 40.57
CA THR A 153 -5.51 33.10 42.04
C THR A 153 -6.82 33.72 42.50
N ASP A 154 -7.54 33.19 43.49
CA ASP A 154 -7.43 32.00 44.33
C ASP A 154 -8.71 32.00 45.18
N THR A 155 -9.24 30.82 45.49
CA THR A 155 -9.66 30.38 46.85
C THR A 155 -10.95 29.56 46.89
N ARG A 156 -10.77 28.36 47.45
CA ARG A 156 -11.53 27.72 48.56
C ARG A 156 -13.06 27.61 48.40
N THR A 157 -13.71 26.50 48.69
CA THR A 157 -13.42 25.39 49.61
C THR A 157 -14.59 24.41 49.53
N GLY A 158 -14.35 23.14 49.86
CA GLY A 158 -15.35 22.33 50.57
C GLY A 158 -15.71 20.98 49.97
N TYR A 159 -14.88 19.97 50.24
CA TYR A 159 -15.31 18.57 50.45
C TYR A 159 -16.14 18.47 51.76
N PRO A 160 -16.77 17.32 52.16
CA PRO A 160 -16.61 15.95 51.66
C PRO A 160 -17.90 15.07 51.56
N GLU A 161 -17.69 13.85 51.05
CA GLU A 161 -18.30 12.54 51.44
C GLU A 161 -19.82 12.32 51.35
N SER A 162 -20.24 11.31 50.58
CA SER A 162 -20.41 9.93 51.10
C SER A 162 -21.20 9.01 50.15
N GLN A 163 -20.71 7.76 50.08
CA GLN A 163 -21.43 6.49 50.02
C GLN A 163 -22.11 5.98 48.73
N GLU A 164 -21.78 4.71 48.49
CA GLU A 164 -22.25 3.73 47.52
C GLU A 164 -23.76 3.48 47.61
N THR A 165 -24.42 3.23 46.47
CA THR A 165 -25.39 2.13 46.37
C THR A 165 -25.53 1.65 44.92
N LEU A 166 -25.42 0.34 44.73
CA LEU A 166 -25.71 -0.40 43.50
C LEU A 166 -27.24 -0.57 43.36
N GLY A 167 -27.80 -0.32 42.18
CA GLY A 167 -29.26 -0.45 41.94
C GLY A 167 -29.68 -0.33 40.46
N GLU A 168 -29.46 -1.40 39.71
CA GLU A 168 -30.39 -2.05 38.77
C GLU A 168 -31.48 -1.27 37.96
N ILE A 169 -31.43 -1.49 36.63
CA ILE A 169 -32.51 -1.59 35.60
C ILE A 169 -33.13 -0.28 35.05
N ARG A 170 -32.89 0.03 33.75
CA ARG A 170 -33.87 -0.07 32.62
C ARG A 170 -33.37 0.59 31.33
N ALA A 171 -33.67 -0.09 30.23
CA ALA A 171 -33.54 0.36 28.85
C ALA A 171 -34.36 1.62 28.56
N ALA A 172 -33.82 2.51 27.73
CA ALA A 172 -34.57 3.40 26.86
C ALA A 172 -33.68 3.88 25.71
N GLU A 173 -34.06 3.49 24.49
CA GLU A 173 -33.61 4.07 23.23
C GLU A 173 -34.03 5.55 23.15
N VAL A 174 -33.10 6.41 22.74
CA VAL A 174 -33.33 7.71 22.10
C VAL A 174 -32.12 7.87 21.17
N GLY A 175 -32.20 7.76 19.84
CA GLY A 175 -33.17 8.42 18.97
C GLY A 175 -32.71 9.84 18.68
N LYS A 176 -31.67 10.03 17.85
CA LYS A 176 -31.40 11.32 17.19
C LYS A 176 -30.94 11.11 15.75
N GLU A 177 -31.92 11.23 14.86
CA GLU A 177 -31.75 11.72 13.50
C GLU A 177 -31.13 13.13 13.52
N TYR A 178 -30.07 13.30 12.74
CA TYR A 178 -29.87 14.43 11.83
C TYR A 178 -29.43 13.75 10.53
N GLY A 179 -30.25 13.72 9.48
CA GLY A 179 -30.61 14.90 8.71
C GLY A 179 -29.75 14.87 7.45
N ALA A 180 -30.28 14.22 6.42
CA ALA A 180 -29.69 14.07 5.11
C ALA A 180 -29.45 15.44 4.44
N GLU A 181 -28.39 15.54 3.64
CA GLU A 181 -28.44 16.08 2.28
C GLU A 181 -27.06 15.99 1.63
N GLN A 182 -26.89 14.99 0.77
CA GLN A 182 -26.49 15.17 -0.63
C GLN A 182 -26.71 13.84 -1.36
N GLU A 183 -27.87 13.73 -1.98
CA GLU A 183 -28.15 12.72 -3.00
C GLU A 183 -27.20 12.95 -4.18
N ALA A 184 -26.09 12.22 -4.20
CA ALA A 184 -25.54 11.79 -5.46
C ALA A 184 -26.45 10.65 -5.94
N SER A 185 -27.22 10.89 -7.00
CA SER A 185 -27.97 9.88 -7.75
C SER A 185 -27.01 8.88 -8.39
N GLY A 186 -26.39 8.04 -7.56
CA GLY A 186 -25.58 6.90 -7.95
C GLY A 186 -26.35 5.60 -7.77
N PRO A 187 -25.86 4.49 -8.34
CA PRO A 187 -26.47 3.18 -8.16
C PRO A 187 -26.49 2.79 -6.68
N ALA A 188 -27.53 2.07 -6.24
CA ALA A 188 -27.63 1.61 -4.85
C ALA A 188 -26.52 0.59 -4.53
N ASP A 189 -25.55 0.96 -3.68
CA ASP A 189 -24.43 0.12 -3.28
C ASP A 189 -24.67 -0.55 -1.92
N VAL A 190 -25.17 -1.78 -1.95
CA VAL A 190 -25.44 -2.59 -0.74
C VAL A 190 -24.18 -2.93 0.07
N ARG A 191 -22.98 -2.79 -0.52
CA ARG A 191 -21.68 -3.13 0.11
C ARG A 191 -20.82 -1.90 0.37
N ALA A 192 -21.33 -0.68 0.17
CA ALA A 192 -20.58 0.55 0.37
C ALA A 192 -19.87 0.62 1.73
N GLY A 193 -20.56 0.25 2.82
CA GLY A 193 -19.96 0.25 4.17
C GLY A 193 -18.83 -0.78 4.34
N GLN A 194 -18.97 -1.97 3.75
CA GLN A 194 -17.90 -2.99 3.75
C GLN A 194 -16.72 -2.52 2.91
N TRP A 195 -16.99 -1.90 1.76
CA TRP A 195 -15.96 -1.37 0.88
C TRP A 195 -15.19 -0.25 1.57
N HIS A 196 -15.88 0.71 2.18
CA HIS A 196 -15.26 1.82 2.92
C HIS A 196 -14.31 1.33 4.01
N TYR A 197 -14.73 0.32 4.79
CA TYR A 197 -13.84 -0.31 5.77
C TYR A 197 -12.58 -0.88 5.12
N LEU A 198 -12.69 -1.51 3.95
CA LEU A 198 -11.53 -2.02 3.23
C LEU A 198 -10.65 -0.88 2.70
N GLU A 199 -11.20 0.25 2.27
CA GLU A 199 -10.41 1.40 1.82
C GLU A 199 -9.58 2.02 2.95
N GLU A 200 -10.11 2.04 4.17
CA GLU A 200 -9.39 2.54 5.35
C GLU A 200 -8.25 1.61 5.81
N HIS A 201 -8.39 0.29 5.58
CA HIS A 201 -7.49 -0.73 6.12
C HIS A 201 -6.52 -1.31 5.09
N PHE A 202 -6.77 -1.11 3.79
CA PHE A 202 -5.98 -1.65 2.70
C PHE A 202 -5.70 -0.59 1.62
N PRO A 203 -4.52 -0.63 0.97
CA PRO A 203 -4.22 0.30 -0.11
C PRO A 203 -5.13 0.05 -1.32
N VAL A 204 -5.80 1.10 -1.78
CA VAL A 204 -6.71 1.07 -2.93
C VAL A 204 -6.03 1.70 -4.15
N MET A 205 -5.98 0.96 -5.25
CA MET A 205 -5.56 1.48 -6.56
C MET A 205 -6.78 1.82 -7.40
N ARG A 206 -6.86 3.07 -7.88
CA ARG A 206 -7.99 3.57 -8.70
C ARG A 206 -7.55 3.85 -10.13
N TYR A 207 -8.33 3.39 -11.10
CA TYR A 207 -8.10 3.60 -12.53
C TYR A 207 -9.42 3.59 -13.30
N GLN A 208 -9.43 4.17 -14.51
CA GLN A 208 -10.60 4.11 -15.40
C GLN A 208 -10.48 2.91 -16.34
N ASP A 209 -11.58 2.18 -16.54
CA ASP A 209 -11.62 1.15 -17.59
C ASP A 209 -11.86 1.76 -18.97
N GLY A 210 -11.67 0.97 -20.03
CA GLY A 210 -11.88 1.44 -21.41
C GLY A 210 -13.33 1.84 -21.76
N ALA A 211 -14.27 1.63 -20.84
CA ALA A 211 -15.67 2.05 -20.95
C ALA A 211 -16.00 3.27 -20.07
N GLY A 212 -14.99 3.89 -19.42
CA GLY A 212 -15.16 5.07 -18.57
C GLY A 212 -15.66 4.78 -17.15
N GLY A 213 -15.73 3.52 -16.74
CA GLY A 213 -16.07 3.12 -15.38
C GLY A 213 -14.88 3.30 -14.42
N THR A 214 -15.14 3.80 -13.21
CA THR A 214 -14.11 3.92 -12.18
C THR A 214 -13.90 2.57 -11.51
N ILE A 215 -12.70 2.02 -11.61
CA ILE A 215 -12.30 0.80 -10.92
C ILE A 215 -11.49 1.16 -9.69
N SER A 216 -11.91 0.68 -8.53
CA SER A 216 -11.13 0.67 -7.29
C SER A 216 -10.70 -0.75 -6.99
N SER A 217 -9.42 -0.98 -6.72
CA SER A 217 -8.87 -2.33 -6.55
C SER A 217 -8.04 -2.45 -5.29
N ILE A 218 -8.22 -3.56 -4.57
CA ILE A 218 -7.57 -3.87 -3.29
C ILE A 218 -6.92 -5.23 -3.42
N ARG A 219 -5.60 -5.30 -3.19
CA ARG A 219 -4.88 -6.56 -3.22
C ARG A 219 -4.90 -7.23 -1.85
N LEU A 220 -5.46 -8.43 -1.79
CA LEU A 220 -5.56 -9.23 -0.57
C LEU A 220 -4.41 -10.23 -0.51
N GLY A 221 -3.53 -10.10 0.47
CA GLY A 221 -2.41 -11.00 0.70
C GLY A 221 -2.75 -12.17 1.64
N ASN A 222 -1.75 -13.03 1.88
CA ASN A 222 -1.91 -14.21 2.73
C ASN A 222 -2.27 -13.91 4.20
N ARG A 223 -1.83 -12.77 4.72
CA ARG A 223 -2.17 -12.36 6.10
C ARG A 223 -3.63 -11.88 6.20
N ASP A 224 -4.22 -11.44 5.09
CA ASP A 224 -5.54 -10.81 5.07
C ASP A 224 -6.65 -11.85 4.93
N LEU A 225 -6.40 -12.91 4.16
CA LEU A 225 -7.33 -14.05 4.05
C LEU A 225 -7.55 -14.78 5.37
N SER A 226 -6.55 -14.80 6.26
CA SER A 226 -6.69 -15.39 7.60
C SER A 226 -7.70 -14.67 8.49
N ARG A 227 -8.09 -13.44 8.13
CA ARG A 227 -9.07 -12.62 8.85
C ARG A 227 -10.48 -12.81 8.32
N ILE A 228 -10.66 -13.51 7.20
CA ILE A 228 -11.98 -13.76 6.63
C ILE A 228 -12.60 -15.00 7.31
N PRO A 229 -13.77 -14.88 7.96
CA PRO A 229 -14.45 -16.02 8.57
C PRO A 229 -14.70 -17.13 7.53
N ARG A 230 -14.36 -18.38 7.88
CA ARG A 230 -14.41 -19.53 6.95
C ARG A 230 -15.82 -19.80 6.41
N ASP A 231 -16.83 -19.49 7.21
CA ASP A 231 -18.26 -19.56 6.88
C ASP A 231 -18.69 -18.55 5.80
N LYS A 232 -17.93 -17.47 5.62
CA LYS A 232 -18.16 -16.45 4.58
C LYS A 232 -17.27 -16.62 3.35
N TRP A 233 -16.42 -17.66 3.35
CA TRP A 233 -15.48 -17.95 2.29
C TRP A 233 -16.09 -18.93 1.28
N GLU A 234 -17.21 -18.55 0.67
CA GLU A 234 -17.98 -19.41 -0.26
C GLU A 234 -17.14 -19.87 -1.47
N LEU A 235 -16.17 -19.05 -1.88
CA LEU A 235 -15.22 -19.36 -2.96
C LEU A 235 -14.01 -20.17 -2.49
N GLY A 236 -13.95 -20.55 -1.22
CA GLY A 236 -12.83 -21.27 -0.63
C GLY A 236 -12.60 -22.67 -1.13
N ASN A 237 -13.65 -23.30 -1.65
CA ASN A 237 -13.57 -24.61 -2.27
C ASN A 237 -13.33 -24.52 -3.79
N ASN A 238 -13.12 -23.32 -4.32
CA ASN A 238 -12.83 -23.13 -5.74
C ASN A 238 -11.36 -23.47 -6.01
N SER A 239 -11.12 -24.61 -6.67
CA SER A 239 -9.78 -25.11 -6.97
C SER A 239 -8.94 -24.13 -7.79
N PHE A 240 -9.55 -23.35 -8.69
CA PHE A 240 -8.84 -22.36 -9.49
C PHE A 240 -8.36 -21.18 -8.64
N LEU A 241 -9.23 -20.66 -7.76
CA LEU A 241 -8.87 -19.61 -6.81
C LEU A 241 -7.76 -20.08 -5.87
N LEU A 242 -7.91 -21.27 -5.27
CA LEU A 242 -6.91 -21.82 -4.36
C LEU A 242 -5.57 -22.00 -5.06
N HIS A 243 -5.56 -22.58 -6.25
CA HIS A 243 -4.33 -22.80 -7.01
C HIS A 243 -3.63 -21.47 -7.34
N GLY A 244 -4.37 -20.50 -7.89
CA GLY A 244 -3.82 -19.18 -8.20
C GLY A 244 -3.32 -18.44 -6.96
N PHE A 245 -4.04 -18.56 -5.84
CA PHE A 245 -3.60 -17.99 -4.57
C PHE A 245 -2.34 -18.68 -4.00
N TYR A 246 -2.23 -20.01 -4.05
CA TYR A 246 -1.01 -20.70 -3.58
C TYR A 246 0.22 -20.34 -4.42
N GLN A 247 0.02 -20.14 -5.72
CA GLN A 247 1.08 -19.78 -6.65
C GLN A 247 1.52 -18.32 -6.50
N HIS A 248 0.57 -17.38 -6.44
CA HIS A 248 0.86 -15.94 -6.49
C HIS A 248 0.76 -15.24 -5.13
N ARG A 249 0.28 -15.92 -4.08
CA ARG A 249 0.17 -15.45 -2.68
C ARG A 249 -0.70 -14.21 -2.47
N HIS A 250 -1.53 -13.87 -3.45
CA HIS A 250 -2.49 -12.77 -3.35
C HIS A 250 -3.69 -12.99 -4.27
N LEU A 251 -4.77 -12.26 -3.97
CA LEU A 251 -5.95 -12.08 -4.79
C LEU A 251 -6.22 -10.59 -4.99
N LEU A 252 -7.09 -10.24 -5.92
CA LEU A 252 -7.49 -8.86 -6.19
C LEU A 252 -9.00 -8.71 -5.96
N LEU A 253 -9.41 -7.81 -5.09
CA LEU A 253 -10.79 -7.40 -4.96
C LEU A 253 -10.99 -6.11 -5.76
N LEU A 254 -12.06 -6.05 -6.55
CA LEU A 254 -12.35 -4.95 -7.47
C LEU A 254 -13.75 -4.42 -7.17
N ARG A 255 -13.91 -3.11 -7.14
CA ARG A 255 -15.18 -2.41 -7.20
C ARG A 255 -15.20 -1.59 -8.48
N ARG A 256 -16.17 -1.85 -9.34
CA ARG A 256 -16.40 -1.12 -10.58
C ARG A 256 -17.63 -0.24 -10.39
N GLU A 257 -17.47 1.04 -10.61
CA GLU A 257 -18.54 2.02 -10.55
C GLU A 257 -18.73 2.62 -11.94
N THR A 258 -19.91 2.35 -12.51
CA THR A 258 -20.40 3.05 -13.71
C THR A 258 -21.53 3.98 -13.30
N PRO A 259 -21.97 4.89 -14.17
CA PRO A 259 -23.15 5.73 -13.89
C PRO A 259 -24.44 4.93 -13.63
N GLU A 260 -24.47 3.65 -14.03
CA GLU A 260 -25.67 2.81 -14.02
C GLU A 260 -25.63 1.73 -12.93
N GLU A 261 -24.45 1.19 -12.59
CA GLU A 261 -24.30 0.06 -11.68
C GLU A 261 -22.97 0.10 -10.90
N ILE A 262 -22.99 -0.48 -9.69
CA ILE A 262 -21.79 -0.80 -8.91
C ILE A 262 -21.66 -2.31 -8.79
N SER A 263 -20.57 -2.85 -9.32
CA SER A 263 -20.30 -4.30 -9.35
C SER A 263 -18.98 -4.62 -8.65
N TYR A 264 -18.93 -5.76 -7.97
CA TYR A 264 -17.74 -6.23 -7.26
C TYR A 264 -17.18 -7.47 -7.94
N TYR A 265 -15.86 -7.58 -8.03
CA TYR A 265 -15.18 -8.73 -8.62
C TYR A 265 -14.05 -9.24 -7.74
N LEU A 266 -13.82 -10.55 -7.82
CA LEU A 266 -12.63 -11.19 -7.29
C LEU A 266 -11.75 -11.66 -8.45
N GLY A 267 -10.50 -11.23 -8.44
CA GLY A 267 -9.47 -11.51 -9.42
C GLY A 267 -8.43 -12.50 -8.89
N VAL A 268 -8.18 -13.54 -9.67
CA VAL A 268 -7.12 -14.52 -9.46
C VAL A 268 -5.99 -14.21 -10.44
N PRO A 269 -4.74 -13.99 -9.97
CA PRO A 269 -3.62 -13.72 -10.87
C PRO A 269 -3.41 -14.90 -11.84
N GLY A 270 -3.15 -14.59 -13.11
CA GLY A 270 -2.97 -15.61 -14.14
C GLY A 270 -2.44 -15.07 -15.46
N ILE A 271 -2.25 -15.94 -16.44
CA ILE A 271 -1.84 -15.58 -17.80
C ILE A 271 -2.99 -15.87 -18.79
N TYR A 272 -3.10 -15.04 -19.83
CA TYR A 272 -4.09 -15.26 -20.87
C TYR A 272 -3.58 -16.31 -21.87
N ASN A 273 -4.04 -17.55 -21.73
CA ASN A 273 -3.88 -18.60 -22.73
C ASN A 273 -5.16 -19.44 -22.81
N GLU A 274 -5.37 -20.16 -23.92
CA GLU A 274 -6.61 -20.91 -24.16
C GLU A 274 -6.91 -21.96 -23.07
N LYS A 275 -5.87 -22.62 -22.55
CA LYS A 275 -6.02 -23.65 -21.51
C LYS A 275 -6.49 -23.04 -20.19
N GLU A 276 -5.88 -21.93 -19.80
CA GLU A 276 -6.18 -21.22 -18.57
C GLU A 276 -7.51 -20.49 -18.65
N GLN A 277 -7.85 -19.95 -19.82
CA GLN A 277 -9.19 -19.41 -20.09
C GLN A 277 -10.28 -20.48 -19.91
N MET A 278 -10.05 -21.67 -20.45
CA MET A 278 -10.99 -22.80 -20.32
C MET A 278 -11.17 -23.20 -18.84
N LEU A 279 -10.06 -23.30 -18.10
CA LEU A 279 -10.08 -23.61 -16.67
C LEU A 279 -10.77 -22.51 -15.86
N ALA A 280 -10.34 -21.25 -16.01
CA ALA A 280 -10.91 -20.09 -15.34
C ALA A 280 -12.43 -20.04 -15.55
N SER A 281 -12.88 -20.20 -16.80
CA SER A 281 -14.29 -20.21 -17.17
C SER A 281 -15.09 -21.34 -16.50
N MET A 282 -14.54 -22.57 -16.47
CA MET A 282 -15.16 -23.70 -15.76
C MET A 282 -15.36 -23.42 -14.26
N PHE A 283 -14.47 -22.65 -13.64
CA PHE A 283 -14.54 -22.27 -12.23
C PHE A 283 -15.24 -20.92 -11.98
N GLY A 284 -15.83 -20.32 -13.03
CA GLY A 284 -16.65 -19.11 -12.95
C GLY A 284 -15.88 -17.79 -13.09
N PHE A 285 -14.59 -17.82 -13.40
CA PHE A 285 -13.78 -16.64 -13.71
C PHE A 285 -13.75 -16.41 -15.22
N ARG A 286 -14.71 -15.63 -15.72
CA ARG A 286 -14.97 -15.51 -17.17
C ARG A 286 -14.30 -14.30 -17.82
N GLU A 287 -13.98 -13.30 -17.02
CA GLU A 287 -13.35 -12.07 -17.52
C GLU A 287 -11.85 -12.12 -17.27
N PHE A 288 -11.04 -11.64 -18.22
CA PHE A 288 -9.62 -11.44 -18.00
C PHE A 288 -9.30 -9.96 -18.03
N ARG A 289 -8.83 -9.42 -16.91
CA ARG A 289 -8.47 -8.01 -16.78
C ARG A 289 -6.96 -7.87 -16.74
N ARG A 290 -6.41 -7.19 -17.74
CA ARG A 290 -5.02 -6.74 -17.73
C ARG A 290 -4.96 -5.42 -16.97
N MET A 291 -4.10 -5.35 -15.96
CA MET A 291 -3.89 -4.12 -15.20
C MET A 291 -2.86 -3.18 -15.88
N LYS A 292 -2.38 -3.53 -17.09
CA LYS A 292 -1.48 -2.74 -17.94
C LYS A 292 -1.76 -2.97 -19.43
N GLU A 293 -1.49 -1.95 -20.24
CA GLU A 293 -1.50 -2.02 -21.71
C GLU A 293 -0.58 -3.13 -22.27
N PRO A 294 -0.81 -3.59 -23.52
CA PRO A 294 -0.39 -4.90 -24.02
C PRO A 294 1.13 -5.18 -24.16
N GLU A 295 2.02 -4.26 -23.79
CA GLU A 295 3.38 -4.23 -24.38
C GLU A 295 4.55 -4.74 -23.54
N GLN A 296 4.40 -5.27 -22.31
CA GLN A 296 5.56 -5.83 -21.58
C GLN A 296 5.36 -7.19 -20.87
N ARG A 297 6.45 -7.96 -20.90
CA ARG A 297 6.61 -9.43 -20.94
C ARG A 297 6.34 -10.22 -19.65
N GLU A 298 5.84 -11.44 -19.90
CA GLU A 298 6.03 -12.75 -19.23
C GLU A 298 6.20 -12.80 -17.70
N GLY A 299 5.10 -13.18 -17.03
CA GLY A 299 5.14 -13.73 -15.67
C GLY A 299 3.80 -13.68 -14.94
N ILE A 300 3.09 -12.55 -15.03
CA ILE A 300 1.73 -12.37 -14.52
C ILE A 300 0.96 -11.61 -15.58
N GLY A 301 0.11 -12.32 -16.31
CA GLY A 301 -0.58 -11.79 -17.47
C GLY A 301 -1.83 -10.98 -17.13
N GLY A 302 -2.21 -10.77 -15.88
CA GLY A 302 -3.47 -10.11 -15.52
C GLY A 302 -4.23 -10.92 -14.48
N TYR A 303 -5.54 -10.67 -14.38
CA TYR A 303 -6.41 -11.29 -13.39
C TYR A 303 -7.63 -11.89 -14.06
N TRP A 304 -7.84 -13.18 -13.82
CA TRP A 304 -9.10 -13.85 -14.12
C TRP A 304 -10.12 -13.42 -13.07
N CYS A 305 -11.16 -12.72 -13.51
CA CYS A 305 -12.14 -12.04 -12.67
C CYS A 305 -13.47 -12.79 -12.69
N ARG A 306 -14.07 -12.88 -11.50
CA ARG A 306 -15.42 -13.38 -11.26
C ARG A 306 -16.19 -12.33 -10.49
N GLU A 307 -17.38 -11.99 -10.97
CA GLU A 307 -18.29 -11.11 -10.26
C GLU A 307 -18.77 -11.79 -8.96
N VAL A 308 -18.78 -11.02 -7.87
CA VAL A 308 -19.27 -11.44 -6.56
C VAL A 308 -20.48 -10.58 -6.20
N LYS A 309 -21.57 -11.26 -5.82
CA LYS A 309 -22.81 -10.62 -5.37
C LYS A 309 -22.76 -10.40 -3.87
#